data_AF-A0A833EFS8-F1
#
_entry.id   AF-A0A833EFS8-F1
#
_cell.length_a   1.000
_cell.length_b   1.000
_cell.length_c   1.000
_cell.angle_alpha   90.00
_cell.angle_beta   90.00
_cell.angle_gamma   90.00
#
_symmetry.space_group_name_H-M   'P 1'
#
loop_
_entity.id
_entity.type
_entity.pdbx_description
1 polymer ?
#
loop_
_entity_poly.entity_id
_entity_poly.type
_entity_poly.pdbx_seq_one_letter_code
_entity_poly.pdbx_strand_id
1 'polypeptide(L)'
;MQNNGEKKTILVATVGTTKDPIEFAIEKHSPDIVFLAYGRPTPSQLYSPLEIVTEIKNKLIKKGIEVYPIEISQPENLEKCLFDFSGIVKQLNNYSENSKIIIDITGGTKIMSAAALHTFLTSFFGEFYIEYIGGPKRDEHGRVAKESMIERVTSSYKTRILEIIRAVENYEFNIAVKLSENLPDTNQGRFLKNSCLSLLLWDNFEYKQAFEKIKGETYCLAKIYNENNEYGKIPEIIIKLVQNAKRIINTVNILKKAQNGENIKINSKDAFLLVADILANAERRFFASNFSECVLRSYRSIEASLQIKLLELGINPWKPENIEKFIDVNRFLEEISLKDLPDKFSLHHCFVFLKLFDSEFEKIEEELKYIQQTRNYSFLEHGYMSVSKEKAEKCLRYAKEITSKIIGIQNIENIIEEIRI
;
A
#
# COMPACT_ATOMS: atom_id res chain seq x y z
N MET A 1 30.25 -6.93 -1.56
CA MET A 1 30.80 -6.57 -2.89
C MET A 1 29.61 -6.28 -3.78
N GLN A 2 29.33 -5.00 -4.04
CA GLN A 2 28.29 -4.59 -4.97
C GLN A 2 28.76 -4.98 -6.37
N ASN A 3 28.03 -5.91 -6.99
CA ASN A 3 28.24 -6.26 -8.38
C ASN A 3 27.80 -5.04 -9.19
N ASN A 4 28.74 -4.30 -9.77
CA ASN A 4 28.46 -3.26 -10.77
C ASN A 4 27.97 -3.96 -12.06
N GLY A 5 26.81 -4.63 -11.98
CA GLY A 5 26.30 -5.50 -13.03
C GLY A 5 25.95 -4.68 -14.27
N GLU A 6 26.64 -4.95 -15.37
CA GLU A 6 26.24 -4.46 -16.69
C GLU A 6 24.76 -4.78 -16.92
N LYS A 7 24.04 -3.81 -17.50
CA LYS A 7 22.63 -3.94 -17.87
C LYS A 7 22.50 -5.02 -18.94
N LYS A 8 22.08 -6.22 -18.55
CA LYS A 8 21.87 -7.35 -19.46
C LYS A 8 20.46 -7.34 -20.04
N THR A 9 20.31 -7.80 -21.28
CA THR A 9 19.03 -8.15 -21.87
C THR A 9 18.84 -9.66 -21.77
N ILE A 10 17.75 -10.08 -21.14
CA ILE A 10 17.43 -11.48 -20.90
C ILE A 10 16.14 -11.83 -21.65
N LEU A 11 16.21 -12.85 -22.49
CA LEU A 11 15.06 -13.41 -23.18
C LEU A 11 14.66 -14.74 -22.54
N VAL A 12 13.40 -14.86 -22.11
CA VAL A 12 12.79 -16.13 -21.71
C VAL A 12 11.78 -16.48 -22.79
N ALA A 13 12.03 -17.55 -23.55
CA ALA A 13 11.17 -17.97 -24.64
C ALA A 13 10.57 -19.35 -24.38
N THR A 14 9.25 -19.46 -24.52
CA THR A 14 8.58 -20.75 -24.61
C THR A 14 8.81 -21.34 -26.00
N VAL A 15 9.24 -22.61 -26.07
CA VAL A 15 9.69 -23.24 -27.31
C VAL A 15 8.66 -24.26 -27.79
N GLY A 16 8.18 -24.05 -29.01
CA GLY A 16 7.23 -24.93 -29.69
C GLY A 16 7.89 -25.75 -30.79
N THR A 17 7.18 -25.89 -31.90
CA THR A 17 7.58 -26.72 -33.06
C THR A 17 8.19 -25.91 -34.21
N THR A 18 8.49 -24.62 -34.00
CA THR A 18 9.22 -23.77 -34.95
C THR A 18 10.24 -22.90 -34.23
N LYS A 19 11.35 -22.61 -34.91
CA LYS A 19 12.40 -21.71 -34.45
C LYS A 19 12.19 -20.25 -34.85
N ASP A 20 11.38 -19.98 -35.88
CA ASP A 20 11.31 -18.64 -36.49
C ASP A 20 10.90 -17.52 -35.52
N PRO A 21 9.90 -17.69 -34.63
CA PRO A 21 9.57 -16.65 -33.65
C PRO A 21 10.71 -16.37 -32.69
N ILE A 22 11.41 -17.41 -32.24
CA ILE A 22 12.53 -17.28 -31.30
C ILE A 22 13.71 -16.58 -31.97
N GLU A 23 14.03 -16.94 -33.22
CA GLU A 23 15.06 -16.26 -34.00
C GLU A 23 14.72 -14.79 -34.21
N PHE A 24 13.46 -14.47 -34.51
CA PHE A 24 12.98 -13.11 -34.63
C PHE A 24 13.16 -12.32 -33.33
N ALA A 25 12.75 -12.88 -32.18
CA ALA A 25 12.92 -12.25 -30.87
C ALA A 25 14.40 -12.03 -30.52
N ILE A 26 15.27 -13.00 -30.81
CA ILE A 26 16.72 -12.90 -30.60
C ILE A 26 17.32 -11.79 -31.46
N GLU A 27 16.99 -11.73 -32.75
CA GLU A 27 17.50 -10.71 -33.67
C GLU A 27 17.04 -9.32 -33.24
N LYS A 28 15.78 -9.21 -32.82
CA LYS A 28 15.19 -7.94 -32.42
C LYS A 28 15.77 -7.37 -31.13
N HIS A 29 15.95 -8.21 -30.12
CA HIS A 29 16.35 -7.75 -28.78
C HIS A 29 17.83 -7.91 -28.47
N SER A 30 18.57 -8.69 -29.26
CA SER A 30 19.99 -8.96 -29.07
C SER A 30 20.32 -9.34 -27.60
N PRO A 31 19.73 -10.42 -27.07
CA PRO A 31 19.87 -10.78 -25.66
C PRO A 31 21.28 -11.29 -25.31
N ASP A 32 21.72 -10.98 -24.09
CA ASP A 32 22.96 -11.50 -23.49
C ASP A 32 22.75 -12.90 -22.89
N ILE A 33 21.52 -13.16 -22.40
CA ILE A 33 21.13 -14.42 -21.77
C ILE A 33 19.79 -14.89 -22.36
N VAL A 34 19.70 -16.17 -22.70
CA VAL A 34 18.47 -16.78 -23.24
C VAL A 34 18.06 -18.01 -22.43
N PHE A 35 16.87 -17.99 -21.86
CA PHE A 35 16.20 -19.16 -21.28
C PHE A 35 15.25 -19.76 -22.32
N LEU A 36 15.45 -21.03 -22.66
CA LEU A 36 14.64 -21.75 -23.64
C LEU A 36 13.80 -22.80 -22.92
N ALA A 37 12.54 -22.49 -22.63
CA ALA A 37 11.61 -23.38 -21.93
C ALA A 37 10.87 -24.29 -22.93
N TYR A 38 11.17 -25.58 -22.96
CA TYR A 38 10.64 -26.52 -23.95
C TYR A 38 9.92 -27.71 -23.31
N GLY A 39 8.81 -28.15 -23.91
CA GLY A 39 8.12 -29.36 -23.51
C GLY A 39 8.78 -30.63 -24.04
N ARG A 40 8.61 -31.77 -23.35
CA ARG A 40 8.96 -33.08 -23.93
C ARG A 40 8.18 -33.33 -25.21
N PRO A 41 8.83 -33.83 -26.28
CA PRO A 41 8.12 -34.17 -27.52
C PRO A 41 7.10 -35.28 -27.26
N THR A 42 5.91 -35.14 -27.83
CA THR A 42 4.93 -36.24 -27.87
C THR A 42 5.28 -37.18 -29.03
N PRO A 43 4.97 -38.49 -28.95
CA PRO A 43 5.33 -39.47 -29.99
C PRO A 43 4.83 -39.14 -31.40
N SER A 44 3.81 -38.27 -31.53
CA SER A 44 3.19 -37.86 -32.79
C SER A 44 3.65 -36.48 -33.30
N GLN A 45 4.59 -35.81 -32.63
CA GLN A 45 5.09 -34.51 -33.08
C GLN A 45 6.12 -34.66 -34.21
N LEU A 46 5.81 -34.03 -35.35
CA LEU A 46 6.69 -33.94 -36.53
C LEU A 46 8.02 -33.22 -36.27
N TYR A 47 8.05 -32.31 -35.30
CA TYR A 47 9.23 -31.52 -34.94
C TYR A 47 9.42 -31.54 -33.43
N SER A 48 10.61 -31.94 -32.98
CA SER A 48 10.95 -32.02 -31.56
C SER A 48 11.36 -30.64 -31.02
N PRO A 49 10.68 -30.10 -29.98
CA PRO A 49 11.13 -28.87 -29.33
C PRO A 49 12.58 -28.96 -28.83
N LEU A 50 13.04 -30.15 -28.42
CA LEU A 50 14.42 -30.37 -27.98
C LEU A 50 15.44 -30.17 -29.12
N GLU A 51 15.12 -30.57 -30.35
CA GLU A 51 15.99 -30.35 -31.51
C GLU A 51 16.11 -28.86 -31.81
N ILE A 52 15.00 -28.13 -31.77
CA ILE A 52 14.96 -26.68 -31.94
C ILE A 52 15.80 -25.98 -30.87
N VAL A 53 15.64 -26.35 -29.60
CA VAL A 53 16.46 -25.82 -28.50
C VAL A 53 17.94 -26.10 -28.72
N THR A 54 18.29 -27.30 -29.17
CA THR A 54 19.67 -27.70 -29.43
C THR A 54 20.29 -26.89 -30.57
N GLU A 55 19.55 -26.69 -31.66
CA GLU A 55 19.98 -25.88 -32.80
C GLU A 55 20.22 -24.42 -32.39
N ILE A 56 19.24 -23.80 -31.72
CA ILE A 56 19.32 -22.41 -31.27
C ILE A 56 20.47 -22.24 -30.27
N LYS A 57 20.60 -23.13 -29.29
CA LYS A 57 21.68 -23.11 -28.30
C LYS A 57 23.06 -23.12 -28.97
N ASN A 58 23.28 -24.03 -29.92
CA ASN A 58 24.55 -24.15 -30.63
C ASN A 58 24.88 -22.89 -31.44
N LYS A 59 23.87 -22.25 -32.04
CA LYS A 59 24.01 -20.99 -32.78
C LYS A 59 24.38 -19.82 -31.86
N LEU A 60 23.74 -19.73 -30.69
CA LEU A 60 23.91 -18.64 -29.73
C LEU A 60 25.22 -18.72 -28.95
N ILE A 61 25.65 -19.91 -28.52
CA ILE A 61 26.94 -20.10 -27.82
C ILE A 61 28.11 -19.66 -28.72
N LYS A 62 28.04 -19.92 -30.03
CA LYS A 62 29.05 -19.45 -31.01
C LYS A 62 29.13 -17.92 -31.09
N LYS A 63 28.06 -17.22 -30.71
CA LYS A 63 28.00 -15.75 -30.63
C LYS A 63 28.35 -15.21 -29.24
N GLY A 64 28.76 -16.06 -28.29
CA GLY A 64 29.07 -15.67 -26.92
C GLY A 64 27.85 -15.41 -26.04
N ILE A 65 26.64 -15.80 -26.48
CA ILE A 65 25.41 -15.62 -25.72
C ILE A 65 25.22 -16.80 -24.76
N GLU A 66 24.84 -16.49 -23.52
CA GLU A 66 24.60 -17.47 -22.48
C GLU A 66 23.22 -18.12 -22.66
N VAL A 67 23.13 -19.45 -22.69
CA VAL A 67 21.87 -20.17 -23.00
C VAL A 67 21.55 -21.24 -21.97
N TYR A 68 20.36 -21.14 -21.40
CA TYR A 68 19.79 -22.04 -20.41
C TYR A 68 18.59 -22.81 -20.97
N PRO A 69 18.78 -24.06 -21.43
CA PRO A 69 17.66 -24.92 -21.79
C PRO A 69 16.93 -25.39 -20.51
N ILE A 70 15.61 -25.18 -20.46
CA ILE A 70 14.75 -25.57 -19.33
C ILE A 70 13.68 -26.54 -19.84
N GLU A 71 13.75 -27.79 -19.37
CA GLU A 71 12.75 -28.80 -19.71
C GLU A 71 11.49 -28.64 -18.87
N ILE A 72 10.34 -28.53 -19.53
CA ILE A 72 9.01 -28.59 -18.93
C ILE A 72 8.50 -30.03 -19.07
N SER A 73 8.54 -30.79 -17.97
CA SER A 73 8.36 -32.25 -18.03
C SER A 73 6.95 -32.67 -18.46
N GLN A 74 5.94 -31.85 -18.16
CA GLN A 74 4.54 -32.10 -18.50
C GLN A 74 3.92 -30.82 -19.09
N PRO A 75 4.13 -30.54 -20.40
CA PRO A 75 3.75 -29.27 -21.01
C PRO A 75 2.23 -29.06 -21.16
N GLU A 76 1.41 -30.08 -20.89
CA GLU A 76 -0.05 -29.99 -20.85
C GLU A 76 -0.61 -29.95 -19.41
N ASN A 77 0.25 -30.01 -18.39
CA ASN A 77 -0.13 -29.89 -16.99
C ASN A 77 0.18 -28.48 -16.48
N LEU A 78 -0.86 -27.71 -16.18
CA LEU A 78 -0.73 -26.33 -15.74
C LEU A 78 0.09 -26.20 -14.45
N GLU A 79 -0.18 -27.01 -13.42
CA GLU A 79 0.53 -26.95 -12.13
C GLU A 79 2.02 -27.23 -12.29
N LYS A 80 2.36 -28.23 -13.12
CA LYS A 80 3.76 -28.57 -13.37
C LYS A 80 4.47 -27.46 -14.15
N CYS A 81 3.80 -26.88 -15.15
CA CYS A 81 4.33 -25.72 -15.86
C CYS A 81 4.57 -24.54 -14.91
N LEU A 82 3.62 -24.22 -14.02
CA LEU A 82 3.76 -23.15 -13.02
C LEU A 82 4.98 -23.39 -12.11
N PHE A 83 5.19 -24.62 -11.64
CA PHE A 83 6.34 -24.99 -10.82
C PHE A 83 7.67 -24.78 -11.58
N ASP A 84 7.75 -25.26 -12.82
CA ASP A 84 8.97 -25.18 -13.63
C ASP A 84 9.30 -23.71 -13.99
N PHE A 85 8.32 -22.89 -14.38
CA PHE A 85 8.50 -21.45 -14.61
C PHE A 85 8.88 -20.69 -13.33
N SER A 86 8.38 -21.10 -12.16
CA SER A 86 8.79 -20.50 -10.88
C SER A 86 10.27 -20.76 -10.60
N GLY A 87 10.82 -21.88 -11.08
CA GLY A 87 12.26 -22.15 -11.08
C GLY A 87 13.05 -21.14 -11.93
N ILE A 88 12.53 -20.76 -13.10
CA ILE A 88 13.14 -19.74 -13.96
C ILE A 88 13.14 -18.38 -13.26
N VAL A 89 12.02 -17.98 -12.66
CA VAL A 89 11.93 -16.72 -11.88
C VAL A 89 12.99 -16.66 -10.78
N LYS A 90 13.20 -17.76 -10.03
CA LYS A 90 14.25 -17.82 -9.01
C LYS A 90 15.66 -17.61 -9.58
N GLN A 91 15.93 -18.10 -10.78
CA GLN A 91 17.21 -17.88 -11.45
C GLN A 91 17.36 -16.44 -11.93
N LEU A 92 16.27 -15.84 -12.44
CA LEU A 92 16.26 -14.44 -12.88
C LEU A 92 16.53 -13.45 -11.74
N ASN A 93 16.16 -13.78 -10.50
CA ASN A 93 16.48 -12.95 -9.34
C ASN A 93 17.99 -12.71 -9.14
N ASN A 94 18.86 -13.57 -9.68
CA ASN A 94 20.30 -13.37 -9.64
C ASN A 94 20.79 -12.27 -10.61
N TYR A 95 19.94 -11.83 -11.54
CA TYR A 95 20.28 -10.90 -12.63
C TYR A 95 19.41 -9.64 -12.65
N SER A 96 18.34 -9.59 -11.84
CA SER A 96 17.17 -8.75 -12.12
C SER A 96 17.30 -7.27 -11.77
N GLU A 97 18.21 -6.86 -10.87
CA GLU A 97 18.24 -5.48 -10.36
C GLU A 97 18.50 -4.42 -11.45
N ASN A 98 19.10 -4.79 -12.59
CA ASN A 98 19.38 -3.87 -13.70
C ASN A 98 19.16 -4.46 -15.11
N SER A 99 18.48 -5.61 -15.23
CA SER A 99 18.34 -6.29 -16.53
C SER A 99 17.01 -5.99 -17.23
N LYS A 100 17.02 -5.89 -18.56
CA LYS A 100 15.80 -5.86 -19.38
C LYS A 100 15.33 -7.30 -19.59
N ILE A 101 14.18 -7.67 -19.02
CA ILE A 101 13.64 -9.03 -19.13
C ILE A 101 12.50 -9.05 -20.15
N ILE A 102 12.55 -10.00 -21.08
CA ILE A 102 11.58 -10.19 -22.16
C ILE A 102 11.06 -11.61 -22.10
N ILE A 103 9.75 -11.77 -22.02
CA ILE A 103 9.05 -13.04 -21.90
C ILE A 103 8.28 -13.28 -23.19
N ASP A 104 8.88 -14.05 -24.10
CA ASP A 104 8.26 -14.48 -25.34
C ASP A 104 7.39 -15.71 -25.07
N ILE A 105 6.07 -15.51 -25.16
CA ILE A 105 5.06 -16.55 -24.95
C ILE A 105 4.50 -17.12 -26.26
N THR A 106 5.16 -16.86 -27.40
CA THR A 106 4.68 -17.23 -28.74
C THR A 106 4.72 -18.73 -28.98
N GLY A 107 5.80 -19.39 -28.55
CA GLY A 107 6.00 -20.82 -28.75
C GLY A 107 5.46 -21.68 -27.61
N GLY A 108 5.67 -22.99 -27.70
CA GLY A 108 5.20 -23.97 -26.72
C GLY A 108 3.72 -24.32 -26.85
N THR A 109 3.21 -25.05 -25.88
CA THR A 109 1.77 -25.33 -25.77
C THR A 109 1.06 -24.10 -25.21
N LYS A 110 -0.26 -24.02 -25.42
CA LYS A 110 -1.07 -22.94 -24.82
C LYS A 110 -0.98 -22.94 -23.30
N ILE A 111 -0.85 -24.12 -22.69
CA ILE A 111 -0.69 -24.29 -21.25
C ILE A 111 0.66 -23.73 -20.78
N MET A 112 1.75 -23.96 -21.52
CA MET A 112 3.05 -23.34 -21.22
C MET A 112 2.99 -21.81 -21.29
N SER A 113 2.41 -21.25 -22.35
CA SER A 113 2.27 -19.79 -22.50
C SER A 113 1.42 -19.18 -21.38
N ALA A 114 0.31 -19.84 -21.01
CA ALA A 114 -0.55 -19.39 -19.91
C ALA A 114 0.16 -19.47 -18.54
N ALA A 115 0.89 -20.56 -18.29
CA ALA A 115 1.67 -20.74 -17.08
C ALA A 115 2.78 -19.70 -16.96
N ALA A 116 3.54 -19.46 -18.03
CA ALA A 116 4.55 -18.41 -18.08
C ALA A 116 3.91 -17.05 -17.77
N LEU A 117 2.87 -16.66 -18.50
CA LEU A 117 2.19 -15.40 -18.27
C LEU A 117 1.75 -15.23 -16.81
N HIS A 118 1.10 -16.24 -16.24
CA HIS A 118 0.65 -16.23 -14.84
C HIS A 118 1.83 -16.11 -13.86
N THR A 119 2.83 -16.97 -13.97
CA THR A 119 4.00 -16.98 -13.07
C THR A 119 4.73 -15.65 -13.10
N PHE A 120 4.96 -15.08 -14.28
CA PHE A 120 5.70 -13.83 -14.42
C PHE A 120 4.90 -12.63 -13.87
N LEU A 121 3.59 -12.53 -14.18
CA LEU A 121 2.74 -11.46 -13.65
C LEU A 121 2.58 -11.49 -12.12
N THR A 122 2.54 -12.69 -11.53
CA THR A 122 2.39 -12.87 -10.07
C THR A 122 3.71 -12.80 -9.30
N SER A 123 4.84 -12.62 -9.99
CA SER A 123 6.15 -12.55 -9.35
C SER A 123 6.56 -11.13 -8.95
N PHE A 124 7.31 -11.04 -7.84
CA PHE A 124 7.79 -9.77 -7.26
C PHE A 124 9.22 -9.40 -7.71
N PHE A 125 9.57 -9.59 -8.99
CA PHE A 125 10.83 -9.05 -9.53
C PHE A 125 10.57 -7.84 -10.45
N GLY A 126 11.64 -7.23 -10.95
CA GLY A 126 11.63 -5.94 -11.66
C GLY A 126 10.76 -5.88 -12.92
N GLU A 127 10.83 -4.77 -13.64
CA GLU A 127 10.08 -4.58 -14.88
C GLU A 127 10.43 -5.65 -15.92
N PHE A 128 9.40 -6.19 -16.59
CA PHE A 128 9.56 -7.12 -17.69
C PHE A 128 8.54 -6.85 -18.78
N TYR A 129 8.86 -7.32 -19.98
CA TYR A 129 8.06 -7.16 -21.18
C TYR A 129 7.51 -8.52 -21.60
N ILE A 130 6.20 -8.63 -21.75
CA ILE A 130 5.56 -9.80 -22.34
C ILE A 130 5.47 -9.57 -23.84
N GLU A 131 5.96 -10.52 -24.61
CA GLU A 131 5.99 -10.49 -26.06
C GLU A 131 5.18 -11.64 -26.65
N TYR A 132 4.43 -11.32 -27.70
CA TYR A 132 3.80 -12.29 -28.57
C TYR A 132 4.02 -11.90 -30.04
N ILE A 133 4.52 -12.84 -30.84
CA ILE A 133 4.74 -12.65 -32.27
C ILE A 133 3.51 -13.17 -33.03
N GLY A 134 2.73 -12.23 -33.53
CA GLY A 134 1.56 -12.48 -34.36
C GLY A 134 1.82 -12.14 -35.82
N GLY A 135 0.80 -12.24 -36.67
CA GLY A 135 0.89 -11.79 -38.06
C GLY A 135 -0.38 -12.11 -38.85
N PRO A 136 -0.66 -11.37 -39.94
CA PRO A 136 -1.88 -11.54 -40.72
C PRO A 136 -1.83 -12.77 -41.65
N LYS A 137 -0.65 -13.24 -42.05
CA LYS A 137 -0.50 -14.41 -42.94
C LYS A 137 -0.15 -15.65 -42.13
N ARG A 138 -0.75 -16.77 -42.50
CA ARG A 138 -0.50 -18.08 -41.90
C ARG A 138 0.05 -19.05 -42.94
N ASP A 139 0.93 -19.95 -42.49
CA ASP A 139 1.35 -21.11 -43.29
C ASP A 139 0.24 -22.19 -43.31
N GLU A 140 0.50 -23.27 -44.04
CA GLU A 140 -0.40 -24.43 -44.17
C GLU A 140 -0.68 -25.15 -42.84
N HIS A 141 0.07 -24.84 -41.79
CA HIS A 141 -0.06 -25.40 -40.44
C HIS A 141 -0.65 -24.39 -39.45
N GLY A 142 -1.15 -23.23 -39.92
CA GLY A 142 -1.78 -22.20 -39.08
C GLY A 142 -0.80 -21.33 -38.29
N ARG A 143 0.52 -21.40 -38.57
CA ARG A 143 1.58 -20.63 -37.91
C ARG A 143 1.79 -19.31 -38.63
N VAL A 144 2.33 -18.29 -37.96
CA VAL A 144 2.63 -17.00 -38.62
C VAL A 144 3.76 -17.19 -39.64
N ALA A 145 3.55 -16.75 -40.88
CA ALA A 145 4.61 -16.76 -41.88
C ALA A 145 5.71 -15.75 -41.52
N LYS A 146 6.98 -16.13 -41.67
CA LYS A 146 8.16 -15.35 -41.20
C LYS A 146 8.15 -13.91 -41.70
N GLU A 147 7.82 -13.70 -42.97
CA GLU A 147 7.74 -12.40 -43.63
C GLU A 147 6.57 -11.51 -43.14
N SER A 148 5.66 -12.06 -42.32
CA SER A 148 4.48 -11.38 -41.80
C SER A 148 4.47 -11.21 -40.28
N MET A 149 5.59 -11.54 -39.62
CA MET A 149 5.72 -11.46 -38.16
C MET A 149 5.64 -10.01 -37.66
N ILE A 150 4.77 -9.80 -36.68
CA ILE A 150 4.52 -8.53 -36.00
C ILE A 150 4.59 -8.80 -34.50
N GLU A 151 5.54 -8.12 -33.85
CA GLU A 151 5.70 -8.16 -32.40
C GLU A 151 4.60 -7.36 -31.72
N ARG A 152 4.02 -7.92 -30.65
CA ARG A 152 3.14 -7.22 -29.72
C ARG A 152 3.74 -7.30 -28.33
N VAL A 153 4.10 -6.14 -27.78
CA VAL A 153 4.74 -6.04 -26.47
C VAL A 153 3.80 -5.37 -25.47
N THR A 154 3.69 -5.96 -24.29
CA THR A 154 3.00 -5.36 -23.14
C THR A 154 3.95 -5.33 -21.95
N SER A 155 4.19 -4.14 -21.38
CA SER A 155 4.95 -4.02 -20.14
C SER A 155 4.11 -4.52 -18.95
N SER A 156 4.73 -5.25 -18.02
CA SER A 156 4.11 -5.67 -16.75
C SER A 156 3.65 -4.49 -15.90
N TYR A 157 4.15 -3.30 -16.20
CA TYR A 157 3.89 -2.05 -15.50
C TYR A 157 2.40 -1.72 -15.35
N LYS A 158 1.59 -1.90 -16.40
CA LYS A 158 0.14 -1.59 -16.33
C LYS A 158 -0.59 -2.47 -15.33
N THR A 159 -0.31 -3.77 -15.35
CA THR A 159 -0.89 -4.71 -14.38
C THR A 159 -0.47 -4.34 -12.96
N ARG A 160 0.81 -4.00 -12.76
CA ARG A 160 1.34 -3.60 -11.46
C ARG A 160 0.67 -2.33 -10.92
N ILE A 161 0.39 -1.35 -11.77
CA ILE A 161 -0.35 -0.14 -11.37
C ILE A 161 -1.75 -0.49 -10.87
N LEU A 162 -2.47 -1.37 -11.56
CA LEU A 162 -3.80 -1.81 -11.13
C LEU A 162 -3.75 -2.53 -9.77
N GLU A 163 -2.72 -3.33 -9.51
CA GLU A 163 -2.50 -3.96 -8.20
C GLU A 163 -2.22 -2.92 -7.11
N ILE A 164 -1.42 -1.90 -7.40
CA ILE A 164 -1.16 -0.79 -6.47
C ILE A 164 -2.44 -0.03 -6.14
N ILE A 165 -3.26 0.30 -7.15
CA ILE A 165 -4.53 1.00 -6.95
C ILE A 165 -5.44 0.18 -6.04
N ARG A 166 -5.62 -1.12 -6.31
CA ARG A 166 -6.44 -2.00 -5.46
C ARG A 166 -5.92 -2.08 -4.03
N ALA A 167 -4.60 -2.19 -3.85
CA ALA A 167 -4.00 -2.20 -2.51
C ALA A 167 -4.28 -0.89 -1.76
N VAL A 168 -4.21 0.27 -2.44
CA VAL A 168 -4.58 1.57 -1.85
C VAL A 168 -6.07 1.64 -1.50
N GLU A 169 -6.95 1.20 -2.41
CA GLU A 169 -8.41 1.18 -2.21
C GLU A 169 -8.83 0.28 -1.04
N ASN A 170 -8.08 -0.78 -0.77
CA ASN A 170 -8.28 -1.68 0.37
C ASN A 170 -7.54 -1.25 1.64
N TYR A 171 -6.89 -0.08 1.64
CA TYR A 171 -6.07 0.44 2.75
C TYR A 171 -4.86 -0.44 3.12
N GLU A 172 -4.38 -1.25 2.19
CA GLU A 172 -3.22 -2.14 2.32
C GLU A 172 -1.92 -1.42 1.90
N PHE A 173 -1.63 -0.27 2.53
CA PHE A 173 -0.54 0.60 2.09
C PHE A 173 0.84 -0.05 2.11
N ASN A 174 1.09 -1.03 3.01
CA ASN A 174 2.32 -1.82 3.01
C ASN A 174 2.49 -2.62 1.70
N ILE A 175 1.41 -3.22 1.20
CA ILE A 175 1.41 -3.96 -0.06
C ILE A 175 1.61 -2.99 -1.22
N ALA A 176 0.90 -1.85 -1.21
CA ALA A 176 1.06 -0.82 -2.24
C ALA A 176 2.52 -0.32 -2.34
N VAL A 177 3.18 -0.07 -1.20
CA VAL A 177 4.61 0.28 -1.16
C VAL A 177 5.45 -0.82 -1.80
N LYS A 178 5.28 -2.07 -1.36
CA LYS A 178 6.07 -3.20 -1.87
C LYS A 178 5.90 -3.40 -3.39
N LEU A 179 4.68 -3.26 -3.88
CA LEU A 179 4.37 -3.34 -5.30
C LEU A 179 5.01 -2.18 -6.09
N SER A 180 5.06 -0.99 -5.49
CA SER A 180 5.62 0.22 -6.12
C SER A 180 7.16 0.23 -6.21
N GLU A 181 7.88 -0.48 -5.34
CA GLU A 181 9.35 -0.48 -5.28
C GLU A 181 9.99 -0.81 -6.65
N ASN A 182 9.41 -1.77 -7.35
CA ASN A 182 9.91 -2.29 -8.63
C ASN A 182 9.51 -1.46 -9.86
N LEU A 183 8.76 -0.36 -9.68
CA LEU A 183 8.40 0.50 -10.80
C LEU A 183 9.66 1.20 -11.37
N PRO A 184 9.76 1.42 -12.68
CA PRO A 184 10.85 2.18 -13.28
C PRO A 184 10.92 3.61 -12.74
N ASP A 185 12.10 4.23 -12.79
CA ASP A 185 12.33 5.61 -12.34
C ASP A 185 11.86 6.65 -13.39
N THR A 186 10.60 6.55 -13.78
CA THR A 186 9.88 7.54 -14.60
C THR A 186 9.10 8.50 -13.71
N ASN A 187 8.56 9.60 -14.26
CA ASN A 187 7.65 10.49 -13.50
C ASN A 187 6.50 9.70 -12.85
N GLN A 188 5.92 8.76 -13.60
CA GLN A 188 4.82 7.91 -13.14
C GLN A 188 5.26 6.95 -12.02
N GLY A 189 6.42 6.30 -12.18
CA GLY A 189 6.97 5.42 -11.15
C GLY A 189 7.35 6.16 -9.88
N ARG A 190 8.03 7.31 -9.98
CA ARG A 190 8.34 8.18 -8.83
C ARG A 190 7.09 8.67 -8.13
N PHE A 191 6.09 9.12 -8.89
CA PHE A 191 4.80 9.54 -8.34
C PHE A 191 4.17 8.43 -7.50
N LEU A 192 4.04 7.22 -8.05
CA LEU A 192 3.42 6.09 -7.34
C LEU A 192 4.24 5.63 -6.14
N LYS A 193 5.58 5.54 -6.25
CA LYS A 193 6.47 5.20 -5.13
C LYS A 193 6.31 6.17 -3.96
N ASN A 194 6.43 7.47 -4.24
CA ASN A 194 6.31 8.50 -3.21
C ASN A 194 4.89 8.56 -2.63
N SER A 195 3.86 8.41 -3.46
CA SER A 195 2.46 8.40 -3.02
C SER A 195 2.19 7.23 -2.09
N CYS A 196 2.52 6.00 -2.49
CA CYS A 196 2.30 4.81 -1.65
C CYS A 196 3.06 4.91 -0.32
N LEU A 197 4.33 5.32 -0.35
CA LEU A 197 5.12 5.50 0.86
C LEU A 197 4.52 6.58 1.78
N SER A 198 4.04 7.68 1.21
CA SER A 198 3.43 8.74 1.99
C SER A 198 2.11 8.32 2.64
N LEU A 199 1.29 7.51 1.96
CA LEU A 199 0.04 6.99 2.52
C LEU A 199 0.33 6.06 3.69
N LEU A 200 1.33 5.18 3.57
CA LEU A 200 1.78 4.34 4.68
C LEU A 200 2.27 5.18 5.88
N LEU A 201 3.15 6.15 5.63
CA LEU A 201 3.68 7.04 6.68
C LEU A 201 2.55 7.84 7.34
N TRP A 202 1.61 8.35 6.55
CA TRP A 202 0.45 9.09 7.06
C TRP A 202 -0.43 8.20 7.94
N ASP A 203 -0.67 6.96 7.50
CA ASP A 203 -1.50 6.00 8.23
C ASP A 203 -0.86 5.52 9.54
N ASN A 204 0.46 5.69 9.67
CA ASN A 204 1.23 5.47 10.90
C ASN A 204 1.42 6.76 11.73
N PHE A 205 0.72 7.85 11.41
CA PHE A 205 0.82 9.16 12.07
C PHE A 205 2.18 9.86 11.92
N GLU A 206 2.99 9.44 10.94
CA GLU A 206 4.30 10.04 10.60
C GLU A 206 4.14 11.24 9.63
N TYR A 207 3.20 12.13 9.94
CA TYR A 207 2.73 13.22 9.05
C TYR A 207 3.85 14.07 8.44
N LYS A 208 4.89 14.38 9.21
CA LYS A 208 6.03 15.17 8.72
C LYS A 208 6.77 14.42 7.61
N GLN A 209 7.08 13.14 7.82
CA GLN A 209 7.79 12.34 6.82
C GLN A 209 6.91 12.08 5.59
N ALA A 210 5.62 11.81 5.81
CA ALA A 210 4.65 11.70 4.72
C ALA A 210 4.64 12.97 3.85
N PHE A 211 4.52 14.15 4.47
CA PHE A 211 4.49 15.44 3.77
C PHE A 211 5.77 15.71 2.96
N GLU A 212 6.93 15.36 3.49
CA GLU A 212 8.21 15.50 2.77
C GLU A 212 8.25 14.66 1.48
N LYS A 213 7.54 13.53 1.43
CA LYS A 213 7.45 12.69 0.22
C LYS A 213 6.47 13.22 -0.83
N ILE A 214 5.41 13.91 -0.42
CA ILE A 214 4.33 14.35 -1.32
C ILE A 214 4.42 15.81 -1.75
N LYS A 215 5.19 16.64 -1.05
CA LYS A 215 5.41 18.04 -1.49
C LYS A 215 6.25 18.11 -2.77
N GLY A 216 6.26 19.27 -3.42
CA GLY A 216 7.13 19.51 -4.59
C GLY A 216 6.68 18.70 -5.82
N GLU A 217 7.59 17.92 -6.40
CA GLU A 217 7.37 17.18 -7.65
C GLU A 217 6.15 16.25 -7.57
N THR A 218 6.03 15.44 -6.51
CA THR A 218 4.90 14.50 -6.35
C THR A 218 3.55 15.22 -6.33
N TYR A 219 3.46 16.39 -5.69
CA TYR A 219 2.24 17.21 -5.70
C TYR A 219 1.94 17.80 -7.08
N CYS A 220 2.96 18.25 -7.82
CA CYS A 220 2.78 18.73 -9.19
C CYS A 220 2.27 17.61 -10.11
N LEU A 221 2.84 16.41 -9.99
CA LEU A 221 2.40 15.24 -10.74
C LEU A 221 0.98 14.81 -10.34
N ALA A 222 0.62 14.88 -9.04
CA ALA A 222 -0.73 14.61 -8.59
C ALA A 222 -1.76 15.50 -9.30
N LYS A 223 -1.49 16.80 -9.45
CA LYS A 223 -2.39 17.71 -10.18
C LYS A 223 -2.57 17.33 -11.64
N ILE A 224 -1.48 16.96 -12.32
CA ILE A 224 -1.50 16.54 -13.72
C ILE A 224 -2.29 15.23 -13.87
N TYR A 225 -2.05 14.27 -12.98
CA TYR A 225 -2.66 12.95 -13.04
C TYR A 225 -4.10 12.90 -12.54
N ASN A 226 -4.56 13.89 -11.77
CA ASN A 226 -5.93 13.96 -11.30
C ASN A 226 -6.98 14.11 -12.42
N GLU A 227 -6.56 14.54 -13.61
CA GLU A 227 -7.42 14.61 -14.79
C GLU A 227 -7.56 13.26 -15.51
N ASN A 228 -6.77 12.25 -15.12
CA ASN A 228 -6.72 10.92 -15.74
C ASN A 228 -7.11 9.83 -14.74
N ASN A 229 -8.08 8.99 -15.10
CA ASN A 229 -8.55 7.89 -14.26
C ASN A 229 -7.58 6.68 -14.19
N GLU A 230 -6.41 6.75 -14.83
CA GLU A 230 -5.41 5.68 -14.84
C GLU A 230 -4.83 5.36 -13.45
N TYR A 231 -4.91 6.29 -12.49
CA TYR A 231 -4.32 6.18 -11.15
C TYR A 231 -5.36 6.02 -10.03
N GLY A 232 -6.62 5.79 -10.39
CA GLY A 232 -7.73 5.80 -9.44
C GLY A 232 -7.78 7.10 -8.63
N LYS A 233 -8.07 7.01 -7.34
CA LYS A 233 -8.16 8.17 -6.44
C LYS A 233 -6.82 8.66 -5.87
N ILE A 234 -5.70 7.99 -6.16
CA ILE A 234 -4.40 8.34 -5.58
C ILE A 234 -4.06 9.83 -5.78
N PRO A 235 -4.18 10.43 -6.98
CA PRO A 235 -3.84 11.83 -7.18
C PRO A 235 -4.71 12.79 -6.35
N GLU A 236 -6.02 12.54 -6.29
CA GLU A 236 -6.98 13.31 -5.49
C GLU A 236 -6.60 13.29 -4.00
N ILE A 237 -6.30 12.11 -3.47
CA ILE A 237 -5.89 11.90 -2.09
C ILE A 237 -4.61 12.69 -1.80
N ILE A 238 -3.58 12.57 -2.64
CA ILE A 238 -2.33 13.31 -2.44
C ILE A 238 -2.56 14.83 -2.42
N ILE A 239 -3.44 15.34 -3.29
CA ILE A 239 -3.78 16.76 -3.30
C ILE A 239 -4.41 17.19 -1.97
N LYS A 240 -5.40 16.44 -1.47
CA LYS A 240 -6.06 16.70 -0.18
C LYS A 240 -5.07 16.66 0.99
N LEU A 241 -4.21 15.65 1.03
CA LEU A 241 -3.20 15.51 2.09
C LEU A 241 -2.22 16.68 2.09
N VAL A 242 -1.70 17.10 0.93
CA VAL A 242 -0.79 18.25 0.84
C VAL A 242 -1.45 19.54 1.33
N GLN A 243 -2.72 19.78 0.99
CA GLN A 243 -3.47 20.97 1.40
C GLN A 243 -3.64 21.05 2.93
N ASN A 244 -3.76 19.91 3.59
CA ASN A 244 -4.07 19.82 5.01
C ASN A 244 -2.87 19.48 5.92
N ALA A 245 -1.78 18.95 5.36
CA ALA A 245 -0.62 18.47 6.12
C ALA A 245 -0.02 19.50 7.07
N LYS A 246 0.15 20.76 6.63
CA LYS A 246 0.76 21.80 7.48
C LYS A 246 -0.07 22.08 8.73
N ARG A 247 -1.40 22.08 8.62
CA ARG A 247 -2.33 22.29 9.75
C ARG A 247 -2.15 21.16 10.77
N ILE A 248 -2.20 19.91 10.30
CA ILE A 248 -2.02 18.71 11.14
C ILE A 248 -0.63 18.68 11.80
N ILE A 249 0.45 18.89 11.03
CA ILE A 249 1.83 18.89 11.55
C ILE A 249 2.02 19.96 12.62
N ASN A 250 1.48 21.16 12.40
CA ASN A 250 1.54 22.24 13.39
C ASN A 250 0.79 21.89 14.66
N THR A 251 -0.43 21.33 14.56
CA THR A 251 -1.19 20.84 15.71
C THR A 251 -0.40 19.78 16.48
N VAL A 252 0.17 18.78 15.81
CA VAL A 252 0.99 17.74 16.47
C VAL A 252 2.19 18.34 17.20
N ASN A 253 2.86 19.33 16.60
CA ASN A 253 3.99 20.02 17.26
C ASN A 253 3.54 20.83 18.48
N ILE A 254 2.38 21.49 18.42
CA ILE A 254 1.79 22.21 19.56
C ILE A 254 1.48 21.22 20.69
N LEU A 255 0.83 20.10 20.39
CA LEU A 255 0.51 19.08 21.39
C LEU A 255 1.77 18.48 22.03
N LYS A 256 2.84 18.25 21.24
CA LYS A 256 4.14 17.79 21.78
C LYS A 256 4.76 18.80 22.75
N LYS A 257 4.71 20.08 22.44
CA LYS A 257 5.20 21.13 23.34
C LYS A 257 4.34 21.23 24.61
N ALA A 258 3.01 21.16 24.47
CA ALA A 258 2.10 21.14 25.61
C ALA A 258 2.37 19.92 26.51
N GLN A 259 2.65 18.76 25.92
CA GLN A 259 3.05 17.55 26.64
C GLN A 259 4.34 17.73 27.45
N ASN A 260 5.24 18.61 27.02
CA ASN A 260 6.44 18.99 27.74
C ASN A 260 6.20 20.10 28.79
N GLY A 261 4.94 20.48 29.04
CA GLY A 261 4.55 21.46 30.06
C GLY A 261 4.57 22.91 29.59
N GLU A 262 4.78 23.18 28.30
CA GLU A 262 4.67 24.55 27.77
C GLU A 262 3.21 25.02 27.79
N ASN A 263 2.99 26.29 28.16
CA ASN A 263 1.66 26.90 28.09
C ASN A 263 1.42 27.42 26.66
N ILE A 264 0.49 26.80 25.94
CA ILE A 264 0.27 27.08 24.52
C ILE A 264 -1.22 27.25 24.24
N LYS A 265 -1.53 28.25 23.43
CA LYS A 265 -2.86 28.44 22.86
C LYS A 265 -3.00 27.62 21.57
N ILE A 266 -4.04 26.80 21.50
CA ILE A 266 -4.32 25.98 20.33
C ILE A 266 -5.28 26.68 19.35
N ASN A 267 -5.09 26.47 18.04
CA ASN A 267 -6.11 26.81 17.04
C ASN A 267 -7.09 25.64 16.91
N SER A 268 -8.27 25.79 17.49
CA SER A 268 -9.35 24.81 17.50
C SER A 268 -9.63 24.18 16.14
N LYS A 269 -9.77 24.98 15.08
CA LYS A 269 -10.13 24.47 13.75
C LYS A 269 -9.06 23.56 13.16
N ASP A 270 -7.79 23.87 13.37
CA ASP A 270 -6.68 23.03 12.91
C ASP A 270 -6.49 21.79 13.79
N ALA A 271 -6.87 21.90 15.07
CA ALA A 271 -6.83 20.78 16.00
C ALA A 271 -7.93 19.74 15.71
N PHE A 272 -9.11 20.20 15.31
CA PHE A 272 -10.22 19.32 14.92
C PHE A 272 -9.89 18.49 13.68
N LEU A 273 -9.09 19.04 12.77
CA LEU A 273 -8.61 18.30 11.61
C LEU A 273 -7.74 17.10 11.99
N LEU A 274 -6.91 17.22 13.04
CA LEU A 274 -6.14 16.09 13.57
C LEU A 274 -7.06 15.03 14.19
N VAL A 275 -8.10 15.44 14.94
CA VAL A 275 -9.09 14.49 15.51
C VAL A 275 -9.82 13.75 14.40
N ALA A 276 -10.26 14.47 13.36
CA ALA A 276 -10.89 13.91 12.18
C ALA A 276 -9.94 12.92 11.47
N ASP A 277 -8.64 13.21 11.38
CA ASP A 277 -7.67 12.30 10.74
C ASP A 277 -7.51 11.00 11.52
N ILE A 278 -7.44 11.08 12.85
CA ILE A 278 -7.36 9.88 13.70
C ILE A 278 -8.62 9.02 13.55
N LEU A 279 -9.81 9.64 13.44
CA LEU A 279 -11.06 8.91 13.15
C LEU A 279 -11.06 8.30 11.76
N ALA A 280 -10.68 9.06 10.73
CA ALA A 280 -10.56 8.54 9.36
C ALA A 280 -9.59 7.35 9.30
N ASN A 281 -8.52 7.38 10.09
CA ASN A 281 -7.60 6.26 10.25
C ASN A 281 -8.27 5.06 10.93
N ALA A 282 -9.07 5.28 11.98
CA ALA A 282 -9.87 4.23 12.59
C ALA A 282 -10.85 3.58 11.59
N GLU A 283 -11.50 4.38 10.72
CA GLU A 283 -12.37 3.89 9.63
C GLU A 283 -11.61 2.97 8.68
N ARG A 284 -10.42 3.39 8.22
CA ARG A 284 -9.58 2.57 7.34
C ARG A 284 -9.23 1.23 7.98
N ARG A 285 -8.89 1.22 9.28
CA ARG A 285 -8.62 -0.03 10.01
C ARG A 285 -9.86 -0.90 10.14
N PHE A 286 -11.05 -0.33 10.30
CA PHE A 286 -12.30 -1.09 10.26
C PHE A 286 -12.53 -1.76 8.90
N PHE A 287 -12.41 -1.01 7.80
CA PHE A 287 -12.61 -1.54 6.45
C PHE A 287 -11.53 -2.57 6.06
N ALA A 288 -10.30 -2.42 6.54
CA ALA A 288 -9.22 -3.40 6.41
C ALA A 288 -9.37 -4.60 7.37
N SER A 289 -10.51 -4.76 8.05
CA SER A 289 -10.79 -5.84 9.02
C SER A 289 -9.84 -5.91 10.23
N ASN A 290 -9.14 -4.82 10.54
CA ASN A 290 -8.25 -4.68 11.69
C ASN A 290 -9.02 -4.09 12.89
N PHE A 291 -9.96 -4.86 13.43
CA PHE A 291 -10.95 -4.38 14.42
C PHE A 291 -10.35 -3.89 15.74
N SER A 292 -9.32 -4.56 16.27
CA SER A 292 -8.63 -4.10 17.48
C SER A 292 -7.95 -2.75 17.27
N GLU A 293 -7.27 -2.57 16.14
CA GLU A 293 -6.63 -1.30 15.79
C GLU A 293 -7.64 -0.16 15.55
N CYS A 294 -8.82 -0.48 15.01
CA CYS A 294 -9.93 0.47 14.90
C CYS A 294 -10.37 0.98 16.28
N VAL A 295 -10.56 0.09 17.27
CA VAL A 295 -10.93 0.48 18.63
C VAL A 295 -9.86 1.35 19.29
N LEU A 296 -8.58 0.99 19.12
CA LEU A 296 -7.46 1.78 19.66
C LEU A 296 -7.44 3.21 19.10
N ARG A 297 -7.62 3.36 17.79
CA ARG A 297 -7.62 4.68 17.14
C ARG A 297 -8.89 5.47 17.45
N SER A 298 -10.03 4.80 17.57
CA SER A 298 -11.29 5.41 18.04
C SER A 298 -11.15 5.95 19.47
N TYR A 299 -10.47 5.22 20.35
CA TYR A 299 -10.15 5.69 21.69
C TYR A 299 -9.18 6.88 21.66
N ARG A 300 -8.13 6.81 20.83
CA ARG A 300 -7.14 7.87 20.69
C ARG A 300 -7.73 9.18 20.16
N SER A 301 -8.72 9.13 19.26
CA SER A 301 -9.38 10.35 18.77
C SER A 301 -10.17 11.04 19.89
N ILE A 302 -10.85 10.28 20.75
CA ILE A 302 -11.53 10.82 21.93
C ILE A 302 -10.51 11.47 22.87
N GLU A 303 -9.41 10.78 23.18
CA GLU A 303 -8.36 11.33 24.03
C GLU A 303 -7.79 12.63 23.48
N ALA A 304 -7.48 12.66 22.18
CA ALA A 304 -7.01 13.87 21.51
C ALA A 304 -8.03 15.00 21.59
N SER A 305 -9.32 14.73 21.35
CA SER A 305 -10.38 15.75 21.44
C SER A 305 -10.54 16.33 22.85
N LEU A 306 -10.50 15.49 23.90
CA LEU A 306 -10.55 15.94 25.29
C LEU A 306 -9.33 16.81 25.63
N GLN A 307 -8.13 16.38 25.23
CA GLN A 307 -6.88 17.13 25.43
C GLN A 307 -6.94 18.50 24.73
N ILE A 308 -7.41 18.53 23.48
CA ILE A 308 -7.60 19.76 22.72
C ILE A 308 -8.60 20.67 23.42
N LYS A 309 -9.72 20.12 23.93
CA LYS A 309 -10.75 20.90 24.60
C LYS A 309 -10.25 21.57 25.89
N LEU A 310 -9.45 20.86 26.68
CA LEU A 310 -8.80 21.43 27.86
C LEU A 310 -7.83 22.55 27.49
N LEU A 311 -7.02 22.35 26.44
CA LEU A 311 -6.10 23.38 25.95
C LEU A 311 -6.85 24.62 25.44
N GLU A 312 -8.03 24.48 24.85
CA GLU A 312 -8.90 25.61 24.49
C GLU A 312 -9.35 26.42 25.72
N LEU A 313 -9.60 25.75 26.84
CA LEU A 313 -9.93 26.36 28.13
C LEU A 313 -8.70 26.93 28.84
N GLY A 314 -7.49 26.77 28.28
CA GLY A 314 -6.23 27.21 28.88
C GLY A 314 -5.69 26.25 29.94
N ILE A 315 -6.19 25.01 29.99
CA ILE A 315 -5.73 23.97 30.92
C ILE A 315 -4.85 23.00 30.17
N ASN A 316 -3.60 22.85 30.62
CA ASN A 316 -2.70 21.86 30.05
C ASN A 316 -2.96 20.49 30.71
N PRO A 317 -3.43 19.46 29.97
CA PRO A 317 -3.72 18.15 30.58
C PRO A 317 -2.46 17.42 31.07
N TRP A 318 -1.27 17.79 30.60
CA TRP A 318 -0.01 17.23 31.08
C TRP A 318 0.62 18.03 32.22
N LYS A 319 0.00 19.14 32.60
CA LYS A 319 0.38 19.98 33.74
C LYS A 319 -0.85 20.79 34.22
N PRO A 320 -1.83 20.12 34.86
CA PRO A 320 -3.15 20.67 35.13
C PRO A 320 -3.11 21.62 36.33
N GLU A 321 -2.73 22.87 36.07
CA GLU A 321 -2.69 23.95 37.05
C GLU A 321 -3.92 24.85 36.93
N ASN A 322 -4.27 25.56 38.01
CA ASN A 322 -5.34 26.57 38.05
C ASN A 322 -6.74 26.05 37.69
N ILE A 323 -7.01 24.76 37.88
CA ILE A 323 -8.30 24.14 37.52
C ILE A 323 -9.45 24.63 38.42
N GLU A 324 -9.14 25.09 39.63
CA GLU A 324 -10.08 25.65 40.61
C GLU A 324 -10.81 26.90 40.13
N LYS A 325 -10.31 27.52 39.05
CA LYS A 325 -10.98 28.66 38.40
C LYS A 325 -12.20 28.23 37.57
N PHE A 326 -12.33 26.94 37.28
CA PHE A 326 -13.33 26.41 36.37
C PHE A 326 -14.30 25.44 37.04
N ILE A 327 -13.84 24.68 38.02
CA ILE A 327 -14.63 23.64 38.70
C ILE A 327 -14.32 23.57 40.20
N ASP A 328 -15.20 22.91 40.95
CA ASP A 328 -14.94 22.52 42.34
C ASP A 328 -13.91 21.37 42.39
N VAL A 329 -12.72 21.66 42.91
CA VAL A 329 -11.61 20.71 43.01
C VAL A 329 -11.91 19.57 43.98
N ASN A 330 -12.62 19.82 45.08
CA ASN A 330 -12.94 18.75 46.03
C ASN A 330 -13.88 17.74 45.39
N ARG A 331 -14.93 18.23 44.70
CA ARG A 331 -15.83 17.38 43.94
C ARG A 331 -15.11 16.61 42.82
N PHE A 332 -14.16 17.26 42.13
CA PHE A 332 -13.34 16.59 41.11
C PHE A 332 -12.51 15.45 41.69
N LEU A 333 -11.85 15.66 42.83
CA LEU A 333 -11.04 14.67 43.53
C LEU A 333 -11.88 13.49 44.03
N GLU A 334 -13.08 13.76 44.53
CA GLU A 334 -14.06 12.72 44.92
C GLU A 334 -14.45 11.85 43.73
N GLU A 335 -14.84 12.45 42.59
CA GLU A 335 -15.27 11.74 41.39
C GLU A 335 -14.17 10.85 40.80
N ILE A 336 -12.90 11.30 40.81
CA ILE A 336 -11.75 10.50 40.34
C ILE A 336 -11.16 9.59 41.42
N SER A 337 -11.71 9.62 42.64
CA SER A 337 -11.24 8.82 43.80
C SER A 337 -9.76 9.05 44.17
N LEU A 338 -9.29 10.30 44.13
CA LEU A 338 -7.95 10.70 44.54
C LEU A 338 -7.99 11.71 45.71
N LYS A 339 -6.90 11.78 46.48
CA LYS A 339 -6.76 12.76 47.58
C LYS A 339 -6.13 14.08 47.14
N ASP A 340 -5.23 14.00 46.15
CA ASP A 340 -4.44 15.11 45.66
C ASP A 340 -4.60 15.19 44.13
N LEU A 341 -4.38 16.38 43.58
CA LEU A 341 -4.45 16.58 42.14
C LEU A 341 -3.36 15.76 41.43
N PRO A 342 -3.71 14.98 40.40
CA PRO A 342 -2.73 14.21 39.67
C PRO A 342 -1.83 15.13 38.84
N ASP A 343 -0.53 14.83 38.78
CA ASP A 343 0.45 15.59 37.99
C ASP A 343 0.09 15.66 36.50
N LYS A 344 -0.69 14.69 36.01
CA LYS A 344 -1.19 14.60 34.63
C LYS A 344 -2.61 14.07 34.61
N PHE A 345 -3.42 14.62 33.72
CA PHE A 345 -4.77 14.12 33.46
C PHE A 345 -4.74 12.92 32.53
N SER A 346 -5.29 11.80 32.99
CA SER A 346 -5.67 10.67 32.15
C SER A 346 -6.91 11.03 31.34
N LEU A 347 -7.31 10.19 30.38
CA LEU A 347 -8.58 10.38 29.67
C LEU A 347 -9.78 10.48 30.64
N HIS A 348 -9.80 9.68 31.71
CA HIS A 348 -10.86 9.73 32.71
C HIS A 348 -10.84 11.06 33.47
N HIS A 349 -9.66 11.55 33.87
CA HIS A 349 -9.52 12.86 34.52
C HIS A 349 -10.00 14.00 33.59
N CYS A 350 -9.60 13.98 32.31
CA CYS A 350 -10.05 14.96 31.33
C CYS A 350 -11.57 14.95 31.16
N PHE A 351 -12.18 13.76 31.10
CA PHE A 351 -13.62 13.61 30.96
C PHE A 351 -14.38 14.12 32.19
N VAL A 352 -13.97 13.72 33.40
CA VAL A 352 -14.60 14.17 34.65
C VAL A 352 -14.48 15.69 34.79
N PHE A 353 -13.32 16.27 34.43
CA PHE A 353 -13.16 17.72 34.41
C PHE A 353 -14.22 18.38 33.51
N LEU A 354 -14.36 17.93 32.26
CA LEU A 354 -15.33 18.52 31.33
C LEU A 354 -16.78 18.29 31.76
N LYS A 355 -17.09 17.13 32.34
CA LYS A 355 -18.41 16.85 32.93
C LYS A 355 -18.78 17.82 34.06
N LEU A 356 -17.83 18.16 34.92
CA LEU A 356 -18.05 19.14 35.99
C LEU A 356 -18.12 20.58 35.46
N PHE A 357 -17.41 20.88 34.37
CA PHE A 357 -17.45 22.17 33.69
C PHE A 357 -18.75 22.38 32.91
N ASP A 358 -19.27 21.35 32.26
CA ASP A 358 -20.50 21.36 31.47
C ASP A 358 -21.22 20.00 31.58
N SER A 359 -22.40 19.99 32.20
CA SER A 359 -23.19 18.78 32.43
C SER A 359 -23.70 18.12 31.15
N GLU A 360 -23.64 18.80 30.00
CA GLU A 360 -23.95 18.18 28.71
C GLU A 360 -23.03 16.99 28.37
N PHE A 361 -21.84 16.91 28.99
CA PHE A 361 -20.92 15.78 28.84
C PHE A 361 -21.33 14.52 29.61
N GLU A 362 -22.31 14.59 30.52
CA GLU A 362 -22.86 13.39 31.17
C GLU A 362 -23.51 12.45 30.15
N LYS A 363 -24.07 13.02 29.08
CA LYS A 363 -24.79 12.28 28.03
C LYS A 363 -23.90 11.33 27.22
N ILE A 364 -22.58 11.49 27.28
CA ILE A 364 -21.62 10.66 26.54
C ILE A 364 -20.87 9.64 27.42
N GLU A 365 -21.19 9.60 28.72
CA GLU A 365 -20.44 8.79 29.70
C GLU A 365 -20.57 7.29 29.44
N GLU A 366 -21.76 6.83 29.05
CA GLU A 366 -22.02 5.42 28.77
C GLU A 366 -21.29 4.95 27.51
N GLU A 367 -21.34 5.72 26.42
CA GLU A 367 -20.60 5.42 25.20
C GLU A 367 -19.09 5.41 25.45
N LEU A 368 -18.58 6.36 26.24
CA LEU A 368 -17.17 6.42 26.58
C LEU A 368 -16.72 5.19 27.39
N LYS A 369 -17.50 4.79 28.40
CA LYS A 369 -17.26 3.56 29.18
C LYS A 369 -17.24 2.33 28.29
N TYR A 370 -18.14 2.24 27.31
CA TYR A 370 -18.18 1.12 26.37
C TYR A 370 -16.88 1.00 25.56
N ILE A 371 -16.38 2.11 25.01
CA ILE A 371 -15.12 2.12 24.24
C ILE A 371 -13.94 1.78 25.15
N GLN A 372 -13.86 2.38 26.34
CA GLN A 372 -12.81 2.11 27.33
C GLN A 372 -12.73 0.62 27.68
N GLN A 373 -13.87 0.00 28.00
CA GLN A 373 -13.93 -1.42 28.33
C GLN A 373 -13.53 -2.28 27.14
N THR A 374 -14.05 -1.98 25.95
CA THR A 374 -13.70 -2.72 24.73
C THR A 374 -12.20 -2.67 24.44
N ARG A 375 -11.58 -1.50 24.60
CA ARG A 375 -10.12 -1.31 24.49
C ARG A 375 -9.37 -2.10 25.56
N ASN A 376 -9.75 -1.95 26.82
CA ASN A 376 -9.04 -2.54 27.96
C ASN A 376 -9.07 -4.08 27.95
N TYR A 377 -10.19 -4.68 27.56
CA TYR A 377 -10.31 -6.14 27.47
C TYR A 377 -9.69 -6.72 26.18
N SER A 378 -9.29 -5.87 25.23
CA SER A 378 -8.69 -6.32 23.97
C SER A 378 -7.26 -6.83 24.16
N PHE A 379 -6.87 -7.77 23.29
CA PHE A 379 -5.54 -8.41 23.31
C PHE A 379 -4.36 -7.43 23.15
N LEU A 380 -4.55 -6.30 22.46
CA LEU A 380 -3.49 -5.31 22.23
C LEU A 380 -3.22 -4.39 23.44
N GLU A 381 -3.94 -4.57 24.55
CA GLU A 381 -3.86 -3.70 25.71
C GLU A 381 -3.69 -4.47 27.03
N HIS A 382 -4.75 -4.62 27.82
CA HIS A 382 -4.68 -5.24 29.15
C HIS A 382 -5.48 -6.53 29.26
N GLY A 383 -6.17 -6.95 28.19
CA GLY A 383 -7.00 -8.13 28.19
C GLY A 383 -6.54 -9.16 27.16
N TYR A 384 -7.40 -10.15 26.92
CA TYR A 384 -7.12 -11.30 26.05
C TYR A 384 -8.27 -11.58 25.07
N MET A 385 -9.22 -10.66 24.93
CA MET A 385 -10.35 -10.83 24.02
C MET A 385 -10.02 -10.32 22.62
N SER A 386 -10.47 -11.04 21.61
CA SER A 386 -10.56 -10.51 20.24
C SER A 386 -11.71 -9.50 20.14
N VAL A 387 -11.55 -8.50 19.29
CA VAL A 387 -12.58 -7.51 19.00
C VAL A 387 -13.36 -7.97 17.77
N SER A 388 -14.68 -8.13 17.90
CA SER A 388 -15.56 -8.46 16.77
C SER A 388 -15.84 -7.24 15.89
N LYS A 389 -16.30 -7.48 14.66
CA LYS A 389 -16.72 -6.42 13.75
C LYS A 389 -17.79 -5.53 14.38
N GLU A 390 -18.82 -6.10 15.03
CA GLU A 390 -19.92 -5.32 15.62
C GLU A 390 -19.43 -4.42 16.75
N LYS A 391 -18.50 -4.90 17.59
CA LYS A 391 -17.91 -4.10 18.67
C LYS A 391 -17.08 -2.95 18.12
N ALA A 392 -16.27 -3.20 17.09
CA ALA A 392 -15.46 -2.16 16.45
C ALA A 392 -16.33 -1.10 15.76
N GLU A 393 -17.37 -1.52 15.03
CA GLU A 393 -18.33 -0.61 14.39
C GLU A 393 -19.02 0.28 15.42
N LYS A 394 -19.48 -0.31 16.53
CA LYS A 394 -20.10 0.42 17.63
C LYS A 394 -19.14 1.41 18.28
N CYS A 395 -17.89 1.02 18.51
CA CYS A 395 -16.85 1.93 19.04
C CYS A 395 -16.56 3.10 18.10
N LEU A 396 -16.45 2.83 16.79
CA LEU A 396 -16.18 3.85 15.78
C LEU A 396 -17.32 4.88 15.71
N ARG A 397 -18.59 4.40 15.71
CA ARG A 397 -19.76 5.28 15.75
C ARG A 397 -19.76 6.16 17.00
N TYR A 398 -19.60 5.55 18.17
CA TYR A 398 -19.54 6.29 19.44
C TYR A 398 -18.39 7.29 19.48
N ALA A 399 -17.21 6.94 18.95
CA ALA A 399 -16.11 7.89 18.89
C ALA A 399 -16.41 9.12 18.03
N LYS A 400 -17.12 8.97 16.90
CA LYS A 400 -17.57 10.11 16.09
C LYS A 400 -18.59 10.99 16.82
N GLU A 401 -19.55 10.40 17.51
CA GLU A 401 -20.55 11.11 18.30
C GLU A 401 -19.91 11.88 19.47
N ILE A 402 -19.07 11.20 20.26
CA ILE A 402 -18.34 11.76 21.39
C ILE A 402 -17.45 12.92 20.96
N THR A 403 -16.61 12.70 19.95
CA THR A 403 -15.68 13.74 19.46
C THR A 403 -16.42 14.95 18.92
N SER A 404 -17.51 14.76 18.16
CA SER A 404 -18.37 15.85 17.67
C SER A 404 -18.92 16.70 18.81
N LYS A 405 -19.41 16.05 19.88
CA LYS A 405 -19.90 16.73 21.09
C LYS A 405 -18.80 17.51 21.80
N ILE A 406 -17.61 16.91 21.99
CA ILE A 406 -16.46 17.55 22.66
C ILE A 406 -15.98 18.80 21.94
N ILE A 407 -15.87 18.73 20.62
CA ILE A 407 -15.37 19.85 19.82
C ILE A 407 -16.47 20.84 19.43
N GLY A 408 -17.72 20.57 19.81
CA GLY A 408 -18.86 21.49 19.65
C GLY A 408 -19.35 21.64 18.21
N ILE A 409 -19.30 20.56 17.42
CA ILE A 409 -19.82 20.55 16.04
C ILE A 409 -20.97 19.55 15.90
N GLN A 410 -21.86 19.78 14.93
CA GLN A 410 -22.99 18.88 14.68
C GLN A 410 -22.55 17.51 14.15
N ASN A 411 -21.56 17.48 13.26
CA ASN A 411 -21.11 16.25 12.63
C ASN A 411 -19.64 16.38 12.17
N ILE A 412 -18.78 15.53 12.73
CA ILE A 412 -17.35 15.47 12.38
C ILE A 412 -17.06 14.92 10.97
N GLU A 413 -18.02 14.24 10.34
CA GLU A 413 -17.85 13.71 8.97
C GLU A 413 -17.48 14.80 7.96
N ASN A 414 -18.01 16.00 8.10
CA ASN A 414 -17.69 17.10 7.19
C ASN A 414 -16.19 17.45 7.22
N ILE A 415 -15.54 17.32 8.38
CA ILE A 415 -14.11 17.55 8.53
C ILE A 415 -13.32 16.32 8.05
N ILE A 416 -13.83 15.11 8.30
CA ILE A 416 -13.24 13.86 7.79
C ILE A 416 -13.14 13.90 6.26
N GLU A 417 -14.17 14.39 5.55
CA GLU A 417 -14.16 14.49 4.09
C GLU A 417 -13.05 15.39 3.53
N GLU A 418 -12.59 16.39 4.28
CA GLU A 418 -11.48 17.27 3.85
C GLU A 418 -10.15 16.50 3.68
N ILE A 419 -10.02 15.35 4.36
CA ILE A 419 -8.77 14.58 4.49
C ILE A 419 -8.97 13.08 4.24
N ARG A 420 -10.15 12.68 3.75
CA ARG A 420 -10.47 11.27 3.50
C ARG A 420 -9.50 10.70 2.47
N ILE A 421 -8.87 9.59 2.85
CA ILE A 421 -8.01 8.74 2.04
C ILE A 421 -8.87 7.63 1.44
#